data_AF-A0A3P5ZRG2-F1
#
_entry.id   AF-A0A3P5ZRG2-F1
#
_cell.length_a   1.000
_cell.length_b   1.000
_cell.length_c   1.000
_cell.angle_alpha   90.00
_cell.angle_beta   90.00
_cell.angle_gamma   90.00
#
_symmetry.space_group_name_H-M   'P 1'
#
loop_
_entity.id
_entity.type
_entity.pdbx_description
1 polymer ?
#
loop_
_entity_poly.entity_id
_entity_poly.type
_entity_poly.pdbx_seq_one_letter_code
_entity_poly.pdbx_strand_id
1 'polypeptide(L)'
;MPSLPEEETQPKNDSGSDQTSERDTNPPPPPSPQSQPPPTQTQQQSYPPVMGFPGYPQAPYQNYPNPPYNHNQYAYAQAPPASYYGSSYPPQQNPVYQTPPPSGFFRGILTGLVLIAVFLCISTTITWLVLRPQIPVFSVTNFSVSNFNLTEPVFSAQFTANLTVENPNTKLTSYFNRIQGFIYNQNAVAEEDFLAMEYFQPVYVETKKSVSIGETLTAGGEGQRKVPSWVGEEMKKERDTGTVSFNLWMAVSVTFKTDGWSARERGLKVFCGKLKVAFEGGSGNGAVLLPKPLPCLVYV
;
A
#
# COMPACT_ATOMS: atom_id res chain seq x y z
N MET A 1 -1.72 6.76 -80.56
CA MET A 1 -2.22 6.71 -79.17
C MET A 1 -3.71 6.40 -79.22
N PRO A 2 -4.29 5.49 -78.42
CA PRO A 2 -3.83 4.27 -77.71
C PRO A 2 -4.38 2.97 -78.40
N SER A 3 -3.66 1.84 -78.37
CA SER A 3 -3.83 0.65 -77.48
C SER A 3 -5.12 -0.16 -77.67
N LEU A 4 -4.99 -1.35 -78.28
CA LEU A 4 -5.93 -2.49 -78.24
C LEU A 4 -5.48 -3.51 -77.16
N PRO A 5 -6.35 -4.39 -76.65
CA PRO A 5 -6.07 -5.38 -75.60
C PRO A 5 -5.76 -6.76 -76.19
N GLU A 6 -5.08 -7.65 -75.45
CA GLU A 6 -5.40 -9.08 -75.46
C GLU A 6 -4.77 -9.92 -74.32
N GLU A 7 -5.40 -11.08 -74.19
CA GLU A 7 -5.53 -12.13 -73.18
C GLU A 7 -4.31 -13.03 -72.89
N GLU A 8 -4.41 -13.73 -71.75
CA GLU A 8 -3.85 -15.04 -71.34
C GLU A 8 -2.46 -15.53 -71.80
N THR A 9 -1.67 -15.98 -70.81
CA THR A 9 -0.98 -17.28 -70.90
C THR A 9 -0.66 -17.88 -69.52
N GLN A 10 -1.17 -19.08 -69.26
CA GLN A 10 -0.72 -20.01 -68.21
C GLN A 10 0.54 -20.77 -68.68
N PRO A 11 1.48 -21.19 -67.81
CA PRO A 11 1.71 -22.63 -67.54
C PRO A 11 2.20 -22.87 -66.07
N LYS A 12 2.41 -24.06 -65.47
CA LYS A 12 2.21 -25.51 -65.69
C LYS A 12 2.76 -26.19 -64.41
N ASN A 13 2.15 -27.30 -63.98
CA ASN A 13 2.62 -28.18 -62.90
C ASN A 13 3.89 -28.96 -63.29
N ASP A 14 4.77 -29.25 -62.32
CA ASP A 14 5.64 -30.42 -62.36
C ASP A 14 5.88 -31.03 -60.97
N SER A 15 6.14 -32.33 -61.00
CA SER A 15 6.05 -33.32 -59.93
C SER A 15 7.41 -33.78 -59.42
N GLY A 16 7.49 -34.08 -58.11
CA GLY A 16 8.26 -35.22 -57.56
C GLY A 16 9.71 -34.99 -57.11
N SER A 17 10.01 -35.32 -55.85
CA SER A 17 10.90 -36.45 -55.48
C SER A 17 11.18 -36.51 -53.98
N ASP A 18 11.26 -37.74 -53.49
CA ASP A 18 11.59 -38.21 -52.15
C ASP A 18 12.89 -37.65 -51.59
N GLN A 19 12.97 -37.45 -50.26
CA GLN A 19 14.15 -37.79 -49.48
C GLN A 19 13.87 -37.88 -47.96
N THR A 20 13.96 -39.12 -47.48
CA THR A 20 14.70 -39.60 -46.31
C THR A 20 14.53 -38.92 -44.95
N SER A 21 13.99 -39.74 -44.04
CA SER A 21 14.06 -39.65 -42.58
C SER A 21 15.52 -39.68 -42.10
N GLU A 22 15.99 -38.57 -41.51
CA GLU A 22 17.15 -38.56 -40.62
C GLU A 22 16.73 -38.17 -39.21
N ARG A 23 17.06 -39.09 -38.31
CA ARG A 23 16.78 -39.10 -36.88
C ARG A 23 17.88 -38.30 -36.18
N ASP A 24 17.68 -36.99 -36.04
CA ASP A 24 18.60 -36.17 -35.25
C ASP A 24 18.33 -36.37 -33.75
N THR A 25 19.17 -37.20 -33.14
CA THR A 25 19.17 -37.50 -31.72
C THR A 25 20.08 -36.49 -31.03
N ASN A 26 19.57 -35.27 -30.80
CA ASN A 26 20.28 -34.30 -29.98
C ASN A 26 20.10 -34.64 -28.49
N PRO A 27 21.17 -34.86 -27.70
CA PRO A 27 21.05 -35.07 -26.26
C PRO A 27 20.57 -33.78 -25.57
N PRO A 28 19.79 -33.89 -24.47
CA PRO A 28 19.30 -32.72 -23.76
C PRO A 28 20.45 -31.91 -23.14
N PRO A 29 20.32 -30.57 -23.06
CA PRO A 29 21.32 -29.72 -22.40
C PRO A 29 21.44 -30.06 -20.90
N PRO A 30 22.62 -29.87 -20.30
CA PRO A 30 22.83 -30.17 -18.89
C PRO A 30 21.94 -29.31 -17.99
N PRO A 31 21.48 -29.82 -16.84
CA PRO A 31 20.64 -29.06 -15.93
C PRO A 31 21.39 -27.83 -15.39
N SER A 32 20.69 -26.71 -15.33
CA SER A 32 21.15 -25.48 -14.68
C SER A 32 21.50 -25.76 -13.21
N PRO A 33 22.60 -25.21 -12.66
CA PRO A 33 22.90 -25.39 -11.25
C PRO A 33 21.78 -24.81 -10.38
N GLN A 34 21.14 -25.68 -9.59
CA GLN A 34 20.19 -25.32 -8.55
C GLN A 34 20.83 -24.33 -7.59
N SER A 35 20.25 -23.14 -7.49
CA SER A 35 20.58 -22.17 -6.47
C SER A 35 20.14 -22.73 -5.12
N GLN A 36 21.09 -23.21 -4.32
CA GLN A 36 20.84 -23.54 -2.91
C GLN A 36 20.33 -22.29 -2.18
N PRO A 37 19.30 -22.40 -1.33
CA PRO A 37 18.96 -21.32 -0.42
C PRO A 37 20.11 -21.10 0.57
N PRO A 38 20.44 -19.84 0.91
CA PRO A 38 21.52 -19.55 1.85
C PRO A 38 21.18 -20.11 3.25
N PRO A 39 22.19 -20.51 4.05
CA PRO A 39 21.97 -20.98 5.41
C PRO A 39 21.39 -19.85 6.26
N THR A 40 20.44 -20.21 7.12
CA THR A 40 19.78 -19.35 8.09
C THR A 40 20.82 -18.78 9.06
N GLN A 41 21.26 -17.54 8.84
CA GLN A 41 21.98 -16.80 9.88
C GLN A 41 20.97 -16.33 10.92
N THR A 42 20.96 -16.98 12.07
CA THR A 42 20.42 -16.40 13.31
C THR A 42 21.21 -15.12 13.62
N GLN A 43 20.66 -13.96 13.26
CA GLN A 43 21.14 -12.71 13.84
C GLN A 43 20.70 -12.67 15.30
N GLN A 44 21.63 -12.99 16.18
CA GLN A 44 21.54 -12.64 17.60
C GLN A 44 21.51 -11.11 17.69
N GLN A 45 20.42 -10.60 18.24
CA GLN A 45 20.29 -9.21 18.67
C GLN A 45 21.38 -8.92 19.70
N SER A 46 22.43 -8.20 19.29
CA SER A 46 23.45 -7.67 20.18
C SER A 46 22.86 -6.49 20.95
N TYR A 47 22.50 -6.74 22.21
CA TYR A 47 22.20 -5.67 23.17
C TYR A 47 23.44 -4.79 23.38
N PRO A 48 23.29 -3.46 23.55
CA PRO A 48 24.41 -2.61 23.95
C PRO A 48 24.88 -2.98 25.38
N PRO A 49 26.17 -2.85 25.70
CA PRO A 49 26.67 -3.13 27.04
C PRO A 49 26.08 -2.16 28.06
N VAL A 50 25.69 -2.71 29.21
CA VAL A 50 25.29 -1.97 30.40
C VAL A 50 26.45 -1.10 30.88
N MET A 51 26.25 0.21 30.94
CA MET A 51 27.16 1.12 31.63
C MET A 51 27.08 0.86 33.14
N GLY A 52 28.16 0.28 33.69
CA GLY A 52 28.33 0.09 35.12
C GLY A 52 28.56 1.43 35.84
N PHE A 53 27.88 1.61 36.98
CA PHE A 53 28.19 2.67 37.94
C PHE A 53 29.51 2.37 38.67
N PRO A 54 30.36 3.36 38.99
CA PRO A 54 31.54 3.15 39.81
C PRO A 54 31.15 2.81 41.26
N GLY A 55 31.61 1.66 41.74
CA GLY A 55 31.45 1.22 43.12
C GLY A 55 32.36 1.96 44.09
N TYR A 56 31.81 2.33 45.24
CA TYR A 56 32.58 2.78 46.41
C TYR A 56 33.25 1.58 47.09
N PRO A 57 34.53 1.66 47.51
CA PRO A 57 35.16 0.58 48.26
C PRO A 57 34.63 0.53 49.70
N GLN A 58 34.09 -0.64 50.08
CA GLN A 58 33.75 -1.00 51.45
C GLN A 58 35.01 -1.49 52.18
N ALA A 59 35.26 -0.95 53.38
CA ALA A 59 36.32 -1.38 54.27
C ALA A 59 35.96 -2.70 54.99
N PRO A 60 36.93 -3.57 55.30
CA PRO A 60 36.65 -4.86 55.92
C PRO A 60 36.31 -4.72 57.41
N TYR A 61 35.26 -5.43 57.82
CA TYR A 61 34.87 -5.60 59.22
C TYR A 61 35.95 -6.37 59.99
N GLN A 62 36.34 -5.84 61.15
CA GLN A 62 37.15 -6.54 62.15
C GLN A 62 36.29 -6.89 63.37
N ASN A 63 36.56 -8.08 63.89
CA ASN A 63 35.75 -8.83 64.85
C ASN A 63 36.01 -8.39 66.33
N TYR A 64 34.97 -8.56 67.15
CA TYR A 64 34.75 -8.32 68.60
C TYR A 64 35.95 -8.40 69.58
N PRO A 65 35.92 -7.72 70.76
CA PRO A 65 35.15 -8.23 71.91
C PRO A 65 34.45 -7.20 72.83
N ASN A 66 33.35 -7.63 73.45
CA ASN A 66 32.57 -6.94 74.49
C ASN A 66 33.03 -7.42 75.88
N PRO A 67 33.28 -6.52 76.86
CA PRO A 67 32.58 -6.61 78.17
C PRO A 67 32.47 -5.25 78.91
N PRO A 68 31.98 -5.16 80.16
CA PRO A 68 30.63 -5.46 80.63
C PRO A 68 29.96 -4.25 81.34
N TYR A 69 28.69 -4.41 81.68
CA TYR A 69 27.87 -3.53 82.54
C TYR A 69 28.58 -3.07 83.83
N ASN A 70 28.52 -1.76 84.15
CA ASN A 70 28.11 -1.31 85.50
C ASN A 70 27.69 0.17 85.57
N HIS A 71 26.75 0.38 86.48
CA HIS A 71 26.14 1.58 87.03
C HIS A 71 27.09 2.78 87.20
N ASN A 72 26.59 3.99 86.98
CA ASN A 72 26.33 4.93 88.09
C ASN A 72 25.77 6.27 87.56
N GLN A 73 24.75 6.73 88.28
CA GLN A 73 24.22 8.07 88.22
C GLN A 73 25.33 9.09 88.52
N TYR A 74 25.41 10.15 87.71
CA TYR A 74 26.25 11.29 88.04
C TYR A 74 25.42 12.56 88.15
N ALA A 75 25.71 13.23 89.26
CA ALA A 75 25.03 14.36 89.86
C ALA A 75 25.24 15.66 89.07
N TYR A 76 24.34 16.61 89.32
CA TYR A 76 24.47 18.00 88.90
C TYR A 76 25.82 18.58 89.34
N ALA A 77 26.74 18.75 88.39
CA ALA A 77 27.92 19.58 88.57
C ALA A 77 27.59 21.01 88.14
N GLN A 78 27.61 21.93 89.10
CA GLN A 78 27.57 23.38 88.89
C GLN A 78 28.60 23.82 87.85
N ALA A 79 28.19 24.71 86.94
CA ALA A 79 29.10 25.36 86.01
C ALA A 79 30.07 26.30 86.77
N PRO A 80 31.38 26.27 86.48
CA PRO A 80 32.32 27.23 87.04
C PRO A 80 32.06 28.65 86.47
N PRO A 81 32.32 29.72 87.23
CA PRO A 81 32.09 31.09 86.77
C PRO A 81 32.98 31.44 85.58
N ALA A 82 32.39 32.16 84.62
CA ALA A 82 33.01 32.54 83.35
C ALA A 82 34.30 33.35 83.57
N SER A 83 35.45 32.77 83.25
CA SER A 83 36.71 33.47 83.14
C SER A 83 36.70 34.35 81.88
N TYR A 84 36.57 35.65 82.11
CA TYR A 84 36.66 36.72 81.11
C TYR A 84 38.10 36.86 80.62
N TYR A 85 38.49 36.02 79.66
CA TYR A 85 39.64 36.29 78.79
C TYR A 85 39.17 36.28 77.35
N GLY A 86 39.19 37.47 76.74
CA GLY A 86 38.88 37.67 75.33
C GLY A 86 39.80 36.83 74.46
N SER A 87 39.28 35.71 73.96
CA SER A 87 39.85 34.98 72.85
C SER A 87 39.02 35.30 71.62
N SER A 88 39.63 36.03 70.69
CA SER A 88 39.15 36.28 69.34
C SER A 88 39.09 34.96 68.58
N TYR A 89 37.95 34.27 68.67
CA TYR A 89 37.60 33.19 67.75
C TYR A 89 36.97 33.82 66.50
N PRO A 90 37.44 33.51 65.27
CA PRO A 90 36.70 33.89 64.08
C PRO A 90 35.32 33.22 64.14
N PRO A 91 34.23 33.92 63.78
CA PRO A 91 32.91 33.34 63.80
C PRO A 91 32.91 32.09 62.90
N GLN A 92 32.53 30.95 63.48
CA GLN A 92 32.21 29.74 62.75
C GLN A 92 31.11 30.09 61.74
N GLN A 93 31.51 30.35 60.49
CA GLN A 93 30.60 30.48 59.37
C GLN A 93 30.08 29.08 59.07
N ASN A 94 28.86 28.79 59.52
CA ASN A 94 28.08 27.72 58.91
C ASN A 94 28.11 27.97 57.39
N PRO A 95 28.56 27.02 56.55
CA PRO A 95 28.37 27.16 55.13
C PRO A 95 26.87 27.15 54.89
N VAL A 96 26.30 28.34 54.74
CA VAL A 96 25.01 28.49 54.08
C VAL A 96 25.25 27.89 52.70
N TYR A 97 24.74 26.69 52.46
CA TYR A 97 24.65 26.12 51.13
C TYR A 97 23.81 27.11 50.31
N GLN A 98 24.48 28.05 49.65
CA GLN A 98 23.88 28.88 48.64
C GLN A 98 23.56 27.92 47.49
N THR A 99 22.33 27.40 47.48
CA THR A 99 21.79 26.77 46.27
C THR A 99 22.00 27.78 45.15
N PRO A 100 22.79 27.45 44.11
CA PRO A 100 23.00 28.37 43.00
C PRO A 100 21.63 28.82 42.49
N PRO A 101 21.45 30.11 42.17
CA PRO A 101 20.16 30.60 41.70
C PRO A 101 19.71 29.69 40.55
N PRO A 102 18.48 29.14 40.61
CA PRO A 102 18.01 28.26 39.55
C PRO A 102 18.14 29.04 38.25
N SER A 103 18.85 28.49 37.28
CA SER A 103 19.11 29.16 36.00
C SER A 103 17.79 29.27 35.22
N GLY A 104 16.99 30.28 35.58
CA GLY A 104 15.64 30.52 35.08
C GLY A 104 15.61 30.70 33.57
N PHE A 105 16.74 31.10 33.00
CA PHE A 105 16.95 31.16 31.55
C PHE A 105 16.83 29.79 30.86
N PHE A 106 17.49 28.75 31.38
CA PHE A 106 17.39 27.40 30.80
C PHE A 106 16.02 26.77 31.02
N ARG A 107 15.40 27.01 32.18
CA ARG A 107 14.02 26.57 32.45
C ARG A 107 13.01 27.29 31.54
N GLY A 108 13.21 28.58 31.28
CA GLY A 108 12.40 29.37 30.35
C GLY A 108 12.53 28.88 28.91
N ILE A 109 13.75 28.62 28.44
CA ILE A 109 14.00 28.04 27.11
C ILE A 109 13.37 26.65 26.99
N LEU A 110 13.58 25.77 27.97
CA LEU A 110 12.99 24.43 27.94
C LEU A 110 11.46 24.48 27.93
N THR A 111 10.86 25.34 28.75
CA THR A 111 9.39 25.54 28.78
C THR A 111 8.90 26.08 27.43
N GLY A 112 9.60 27.05 26.84
CA GLY A 112 9.29 27.58 25.52
C GLY A 112 9.37 26.52 24.42
N LEU A 113 10.42 25.70 24.41
CA LEU A 113 10.57 24.58 23.47
C LEU A 113 9.47 23.54 23.62
N VAL A 114 9.10 23.19 24.85
CA VAL A 114 7.97 22.28 25.12
C VAL A 114 6.66 22.86 24.62
N LEU A 115 6.39 24.14 24.88
CA LEU A 115 5.18 24.80 24.37
C LEU A 115 5.14 24.81 22.84
N ILE A 116 6.24 25.17 22.18
CA ILE A 116 6.33 25.12 20.71
C ILE A 116 6.09 23.70 20.22
N ALA A 117 6.71 22.69 20.82
CA ALA A 117 6.50 21.29 20.46
C ALA A 117 5.02 20.89 20.61
N VAL A 118 4.36 21.28 21.71
CA VAL A 118 2.93 21.03 21.92
C VAL A 118 2.08 21.71 20.84
N PHE A 119 2.33 22.98 20.51
CA PHE A 119 1.61 23.68 19.44
C PHE A 119 1.82 23.03 18.07
N LEU A 120 3.04 22.56 17.76
CA LEU A 120 3.34 21.85 16.53
C LEU A 120 2.63 20.49 16.47
N CYS A 121 2.58 19.75 17.58
CA CYS A 121 1.83 18.50 17.67
C CYS A 121 0.33 18.74 17.45
N ILE A 122 -0.24 19.78 18.10
CA ILE A 122 -1.66 20.13 17.94
C ILE A 122 -1.96 20.57 16.50
N SER A 123 -1.13 21.43 15.90
CA SER A 123 -1.35 21.88 14.53
C SER A 123 -1.27 20.71 13.54
N THR A 124 -0.27 19.84 13.68
CA THR A 124 -0.10 18.66 12.82
C THR A 124 -1.29 17.71 12.95
N THR A 125 -1.77 17.46 14.16
CA THR A 125 -2.92 16.59 14.40
C THR A 125 -4.22 17.18 13.84
N ILE A 126 -4.46 18.49 14.01
CA ILE A 126 -5.61 19.18 13.41
C ILE A 126 -5.54 19.12 11.88
N THR A 127 -4.40 19.47 11.29
CA THR A 127 -4.21 19.42 9.83
C THR A 127 -4.46 18.02 9.29
N TRP A 128 -3.96 16.98 9.96
CA TRP A 128 -4.22 15.60 9.55
C TRP A 128 -5.70 15.21 9.68
N LEU A 129 -6.38 15.65 10.74
CA LEU A 129 -7.79 15.34 10.97
C LEU A 129 -8.69 16.02 9.93
N VAL A 130 -8.38 17.26 9.55
CA VAL A 130 -9.13 18.04 8.55
C VAL A 130 -8.82 17.58 7.11
N LEU A 131 -7.57 17.28 6.80
CA LEU A 131 -7.13 16.80 5.49
C LEU A 131 -7.22 15.27 5.35
N ARG A 132 -8.04 14.59 6.17
CA ARG A 132 -8.25 13.15 6.05
C ARG A 132 -8.91 12.85 4.70
N PRO A 133 -8.23 12.15 3.77
CA PRO A 133 -8.82 11.84 2.48
C PRO A 133 -9.97 10.85 2.63
N GLN A 134 -11.12 11.20 2.07
CA GLN A 134 -12.25 10.31 1.86
C GLN A 134 -12.06 9.55 0.55
N ILE A 135 -12.49 8.29 0.56
CA ILE A 135 -12.36 7.40 -0.60
C ILE A 135 -13.36 7.87 -1.68
N PRO A 136 -12.91 8.09 -2.93
CA PRO A 136 -13.79 8.42 -4.05
C PRO A 136 -14.81 7.32 -4.32
N VAL A 137 -15.99 7.72 -4.79
CA VAL A 137 -17.08 6.79 -5.13
C VAL A 137 -17.03 6.48 -6.62
N PHE A 138 -17.15 5.21 -6.98
CA PHE A 138 -17.17 4.74 -8.36
C PHE A 138 -18.53 4.13 -8.67
N SER A 139 -19.08 4.44 -9.83
CA SER A 139 -20.31 3.82 -10.32
C SER A 139 -20.25 3.56 -11.81
N VAL A 140 -20.69 2.38 -12.27
CA VAL A 140 -20.82 2.07 -13.70
C VAL A 140 -22.09 2.70 -14.24
N THR A 141 -21.98 3.52 -15.27
CA THR A 141 -23.13 4.16 -15.95
C THR A 141 -23.61 3.36 -17.14
N ASN A 142 -22.69 2.79 -17.91
CA ASN A 142 -23.00 1.93 -19.05
C ASN A 142 -21.93 0.84 -19.17
N PHE A 143 -22.35 -0.37 -19.50
CA PHE A 143 -21.48 -1.48 -19.82
C PHE A 143 -22.05 -2.22 -21.03
N SER A 144 -21.24 -2.37 -22.07
CA SER A 144 -21.63 -3.06 -23.30
C SER A 144 -20.54 -3.97 -23.80
N VAL A 145 -20.94 -5.02 -24.49
CA VAL A 145 -20.07 -6.00 -25.11
C VAL A 145 -20.37 -6.03 -26.60
N SER A 146 -19.33 -5.96 -27.42
CA SER A 146 -19.44 -6.10 -28.86
C SER A 146 -18.45 -7.15 -29.36
N ASN A 147 -18.68 -7.67 -30.57
CA ASN A 147 -17.83 -8.69 -31.19
C ASN A 147 -17.59 -9.93 -30.31
N PHE A 148 -18.55 -10.28 -29.46
CA PHE A 148 -18.43 -11.43 -28.56
C PHE A 148 -18.45 -12.74 -29.36
N ASN A 149 -17.29 -13.37 -29.46
CA ASN A 149 -17.06 -14.60 -30.19
C ASN A 149 -16.36 -15.63 -29.28
N LEU A 150 -17.05 -16.75 -29.04
CA LEU A 150 -16.59 -17.86 -28.21
C LEU A 150 -15.99 -19.03 -29.04
N THR A 151 -15.69 -18.80 -30.32
CA THR A 151 -15.17 -19.87 -31.20
C THR A 151 -13.72 -20.20 -30.85
N GLU A 152 -13.47 -21.44 -30.45
CA GLU A 152 -12.09 -21.93 -30.26
C GLU A 152 -11.31 -21.87 -31.58
N PRO A 153 -9.99 -21.56 -31.55
CA PRO A 153 -9.12 -21.43 -30.38
C PRO A 153 -8.97 -19.99 -29.85
N VAL A 154 -9.74 -19.02 -30.37
CA VAL A 154 -9.57 -17.59 -30.07
C VAL A 154 -10.88 -16.99 -29.58
N PHE A 155 -10.96 -16.77 -28.27
CA PHE A 155 -11.97 -15.88 -27.69
C PHE A 155 -11.69 -14.44 -28.13
N SER A 156 -12.71 -13.74 -28.63
CA SER A 156 -12.63 -12.31 -28.93
C SER A 156 -13.88 -11.60 -28.42
N ALA A 157 -13.69 -10.43 -27.81
CA ALA A 157 -14.77 -9.57 -27.35
C ALA A 157 -14.22 -8.16 -27.12
N GLN A 158 -15.08 -7.15 -27.22
CA GLN A 158 -14.76 -5.78 -26.85
C GLN A 158 -15.74 -5.32 -25.77
N PHE A 159 -15.21 -5.00 -24.60
CA PHE A 159 -15.97 -4.55 -23.44
C PHE A 159 -15.82 -3.04 -23.30
N THR A 160 -16.90 -2.30 -23.54
CA THR A 160 -16.91 -0.85 -23.31
C THR A 160 -17.52 -0.58 -21.94
N ALA A 161 -16.72 -0.01 -21.05
CA ALA A 161 -17.12 0.32 -19.69
C ALA A 161 -17.08 1.83 -19.49
N ASN A 162 -18.24 2.43 -19.22
CA ASN A 162 -18.37 3.83 -18.82
C ASN A 162 -18.69 3.91 -17.33
N LEU A 163 -17.93 4.72 -16.62
CA LEU A 163 -18.00 4.90 -15.19
C LEU A 163 -18.07 6.37 -14.83
N THR A 164 -18.68 6.67 -13.70
CA THR A 164 -18.61 7.97 -13.05
C THR A 164 -17.80 7.83 -11.77
N VAL A 165 -16.84 8.73 -11.60
CA VAL A 165 -16.01 8.86 -10.41
C VAL A 165 -16.38 10.14 -9.71
N GLU A 166 -16.80 10.03 -8.46
CA GLU A 166 -17.21 11.16 -7.62
C GLU A 166 -16.19 11.36 -6.51
N ASN A 167 -15.75 12.61 -6.33
CA ASN A 167 -14.86 12.99 -5.25
C ASN A 167 -15.66 13.64 -4.10
N PRO A 168 -15.91 12.93 -2.99
CA PRO A 168 -16.66 13.47 -1.86
C PRO A 168 -15.85 14.50 -1.05
N ASN A 169 -14.53 14.58 -1.27
CA ASN A 169 -13.66 15.47 -0.52
C ASN A 169 -13.97 16.94 -0.81
N THR A 170 -13.99 17.74 0.26
CA THR A 170 -14.32 19.17 0.17
C THR A 170 -13.10 20.08 0.03
N LYS A 171 -11.91 19.56 0.34
CA LYS A 171 -10.63 20.31 0.36
C LYS A 171 -9.53 19.66 -0.47
N LEU A 172 -9.74 18.43 -0.93
CA LEU A 172 -8.74 17.64 -1.64
C LEU A 172 -9.23 17.29 -3.03
N THR A 173 -8.45 17.63 -4.04
CA THR A 173 -8.62 17.17 -5.42
C THR A 173 -8.02 15.78 -5.55
N SER A 174 -8.74 14.85 -6.17
CA SER A 174 -8.31 13.46 -6.36
C SER A 174 -7.66 13.32 -7.72
N TYR A 175 -6.41 12.87 -7.77
CA TYR A 175 -5.67 12.61 -9.00
C TYR A 175 -5.53 11.10 -9.18
N PHE A 176 -6.12 10.55 -10.23
CA PHE A 176 -6.03 9.15 -10.59
C PHE A 176 -4.92 8.99 -11.63
N ASN A 177 -3.73 8.62 -11.16
CA ASN A 177 -2.53 8.59 -11.99
C ASN A 177 -2.50 7.35 -12.90
N ARG A 178 -2.99 6.22 -12.38
CA ARG A 178 -3.01 4.92 -13.06
C ARG A 178 -4.30 4.21 -12.69
N ILE A 179 -5.05 3.79 -13.70
CA ILE A 179 -6.26 3.01 -13.54
C ILE A 179 -6.11 1.83 -14.49
N GLN A 180 -6.07 0.63 -13.94
CA GLN A 180 -5.98 -0.61 -14.71
C GLN A 180 -7.25 -1.41 -14.51
N GLY A 181 -7.99 -1.66 -15.58
CA GLY A 181 -9.24 -2.43 -15.56
C GLY A 181 -9.03 -3.88 -15.97
N PHE A 182 -9.83 -4.77 -15.39
CA PHE A 182 -9.85 -6.20 -15.65
C PHE A 182 -11.30 -6.68 -15.73
N ILE A 183 -11.64 -7.38 -16.80
CA ILE A 183 -12.95 -7.99 -16.97
C ILE A 183 -12.86 -9.47 -16.62
N TYR A 184 -13.80 -9.97 -15.83
CA TYR A 184 -13.94 -11.39 -15.50
C TYR A 184 -15.35 -11.88 -15.82
N ASN A 185 -15.49 -13.15 -16.16
CA ASN A 185 -16.79 -13.81 -16.02
C ASN A 185 -17.16 -13.88 -14.54
N GLN A 186 -18.46 -13.87 -14.22
CA GLN A 186 -18.92 -13.93 -12.83
C GLN A 186 -18.41 -15.17 -12.07
N ASN A 187 -18.23 -16.28 -12.77
CA ASN A 187 -17.82 -17.57 -12.20
C ASN A 187 -16.29 -17.78 -12.26
N ALA A 188 -15.52 -16.77 -12.66
CA ALA A 188 -14.06 -16.82 -12.60
C ALA A 188 -13.58 -17.04 -11.14
N VAL A 189 -12.56 -17.89 -10.96
CA VAL A 189 -12.12 -18.35 -9.64
C VAL A 189 -10.73 -17.81 -9.31
N ALA A 190 -9.81 -17.83 -10.28
CA ALA A 190 -8.45 -17.33 -10.12
C ALA A 190 -8.32 -15.88 -10.59
N GLU A 191 -7.40 -15.15 -9.97
CA GLU A 191 -7.07 -13.77 -10.37
C GLU A 191 -6.48 -13.69 -11.80
N GLU A 192 -6.00 -14.80 -12.34
CA GLU A 192 -5.44 -14.90 -13.68
C GLU A 192 -6.48 -15.20 -14.77
N ASP A 193 -7.74 -15.45 -14.40
CA ASP A 193 -8.83 -15.79 -15.33
C ASP A 193 -9.50 -14.55 -15.94
N PHE A 194 -8.80 -13.42 -16.01
CA PHE A 194 -9.36 -12.22 -16.63
C PHE A 194 -9.50 -12.41 -18.15
N LEU A 195 -10.60 -11.92 -18.69
CA LEU A 195 -10.95 -11.98 -20.11
C LEU A 195 -10.26 -10.86 -20.91
N ALA A 196 -10.16 -9.68 -20.31
CA ALA A 196 -9.56 -8.50 -20.92
C ALA A 196 -8.90 -7.64 -19.84
N MET A 197 -7.84 -6.93 -20.23
CA MET A 197 -7.13 -5.97 -19.39
C MET A 197 -6.76 -4.75 -20.24
N GLU A 198 -6.98 -3.56 -19.68
CA GLU A 198 -6.64 -2.28 -20.34
C GLU A 198 -6.39 -1.18 -19.31
N TYR A 199 -5.68 -0.12 -19.70
CA TYR A 199 -5.48 1.07 -18.88
C TYR A 199 -6.44 2.18 -19.28
N PHE A 200 -7.08 2.79 -18.29
CA PHE A 200 -7.88 3.99 -18.51
C PHE A 200 -6.97 5.22 -18.49
N GLN A 201 -7.40 6.27 -19.18
CA GLN A 201 -6.68 7.54 -19.17
C GLN A 201 -6.64 8.15 -17.75
N PRO A 202 -5.50 8.72 -17.34
CA PRO A 202 -5.41 9.44 -16.08
C PRO A 202 -6.41 10.59 -16.03
N VAL A 203 -7.07 10.74 -14.89
CA VAL A 203 -8.10 11.77 -14.69
C VAL A 203 -7.92 12.42 -13.32
N TYR A 204 -8.32 13.68 -13.19
CA TYR A 204 -8.41 14.35 -11.90
C TYR A 204 -9.84 14.82 -11.66
N VAL A 205 -10.25 14.75 -10.40
CA VAL A 205 -11.60 15.10 -9.96
C VAL A 205 -11.48 16.14 -8.86
N GLU A 206 -11.94 17.35 -9.18
CA GLU A 206 -11.99 18.45 -8.22
C GLU A 206 -12.87 18.13 -7.01
N THR A 207 -12.78 18.96 -5.98
CA THR A 207 -13.55 18.80 -4.74
C THR A 207 -15.06 18.82 -4.99
N LYS A 208 -15.79 17.85 -4.43
CA LYS A 208 -17.25 17.72 -4.60
C LYS A 208 -17.73 17.69 -6.05
N LYS A 209 -16.89 17.25 -6.98
CA LYS A 209 -17.26 17.06 -8.38
C LYS A 209 -17.25 15.59 -8.76
N SER A 210 -17.90 15.31 -9.88
CA SER A 210 -17.89 14.02 -10.54
C SER A 210 -17.37 14.15 -11.97
N VAL A 211 -16.66 13.14 -12.45
CA VAL A 211 -16.23 13.02 -13.85
C VAL A 211 -16.68 11.67 -14.39
N SER A 212 -17.01 11.62 -15.68
CA SER A 212 -17.24 10.35 -16.36
C SER A 212 -15.95 9.94 -17.08
N ILE A 213 -15.56 8.68 -16.89
CA ILE A 213 -14.46 8.03 -17.60
C ILE A 213 -15.02 6.85 -18.39
N GLY A 214 -14.42 6.54 -19.52
CA GLY A 214 -14.84 5.42 -20.35
C GLY A 214 -13.64 4.84 -21.07
N GLU A 215 -13.58 3.51 -21.16
CA GLU A 215 -12.53 2.80 -21.88
C GLU A 215 -13.09 1.53 -22.51
N THR A 216 -12.41 1.05 -23.56
CA THR A 216 -12.75 -0.21 -24.22
C THR A 216 -11.66 -1.24 -23.99
N LEU A 217 -12.01 -2.31 -23.27
CA LEU A 217 -11.12 -3.42 -22.98
C LEU A 217 -11.34 -4.50 -24.04
N THR A 218 -10.31 -4.79 -24.83
CA THR A 218 -10.38 -5.83 -25.86
C THR A 218 -9.91 -7.16 -25.29
N ALA A 219 -10.54 -8.26 -25.68
CA ALA A 219 -10.12 -9.62 -25.40
C ALA A 219 -9.66 -10.32 -26.68
N GLY A 220 -8.69 -11.22 -26.56
CA GLY A 220 -8.13 -11.97 -27.69
C GLY A 220 -7.12 -11.19 -28.53
N GLY A 221 -6.61 -10.06 -28.02
CA GLY A 221 -5.56 -9.28 -28.68
C GLY A 221 -4.17 -9.94 -28.58
N GLU A 222 -3.23 -9.47 -29.40
CA GLU A 222 -1.84 -9.91 -29.35
C GLU A 222 -1.24 -9.62 -27.96
N GLY A 223 -0.62 -10.63 -27.35
CA GLY A 223 -0.07 -10.53 -25.98
C GLY A 223 -1.07 -10.75 -24.85
N GLN A 224 -2.36 -10.98 -25.14
CA GLN A 224 -3.35 -11.35 -24.14
C GLN A 224 -3.38 -12.86 -23.87
N ARG A 225 -3.68 -13.22 -22.63
CA ARG A 225 -3.71 -14.61 -22.20
C ARG A 225 -4.93 -15.31 -22.78
N LYS A 226 -4.78 -16.58 -23.14
CA LYS A 226 -5.92 -17.40 -23.55
C LYS A 226 -6.87 -17.59 -22.37
N VAL A 227 -8.15 -17.38 -22.61
CA VAL A 227 -9.21 -17.69 -21.65
C VAL A 227 -9.18 -19.19 -21.36
N PRO A 228 -9.21 -19.62 -20.10
CA PRO A 228 -9.29 -21.05 -19.76
C PRO A 228 -10.55 -21.69 -20.36
N SER A 229 -10.45 -22.95 -20.80
CA SER A 229 -11.55 -23.66 -21.47
C SER A 229 -12.83 -23.69 -20.63
N TRP A 230 -12.71 -23.93 -19.32
CA TRP A 230 -13.83 -23.99 -18.40
C TRP A 230 -14.59 -22.64 -18.28
N VAL A 231 -13.90 -21.50 -18.39
CA VAL A 231 -14.53 -20.18 -18.41
C VAL A 231 -15.29 -19.98 -19.72
N GLY A 232 -14.70 -20.41 -20.84
CA GLY A 232 -15.34 -20.41 -22.16
C GLY A 232 -16.61 -21.26 -22.21
N GLU A 233 -16.57 -22.46 -21.63
CA GLU A 233 -17.71 -23.37 -21.52
C GLU A 233 -18.85 -22.78 -20.69
N GLU A 234 -18.55 -22.17 -19.53
CA GLU A 234 -19.58 -21.53 -18.71
C GLU A 234 -20.16 -20.29 -19.40
N MET A 235 -19.33 -19.47 -20.06
CA MET A 235 -19.82 -18.35 -20.87
C MET A 235 -20.72 -18.81 -22.02
N LYS A 236 -20.41 -19.94 -22.66
CA LYS A 236 -21.24 -20.52 -23.72
C LYS A 236 -22.60 -20.96 -23.18
N LYS A 237 -22.61 -21.65 -22.04
CA LYS A 237 -23.84 -22.06 -21.35
C LYS A 237 -24.68 -20.86 -20.90
N GLU A 238 -24.06 -19.82 -20.35
CA GLU A 238 -24.74 -18.57 -20.02
C GLU A 238 -25.30 -17.89 -21.28
N ARG A 239 -24.54 -17.88 -22.37
CA ARG A 239 -24.96 -17.29 -23.65
C ARG A 239 -26.19 -17.97 -24.24
N ASP A 240 -26.33 -19.29 -24.06
CA ASP A 240 -27.50 -20.07 -24.48
C ASP A 240 -28.77 -19.65 -23.70
N THR A 241 -28.62 -19.13 -22.47
CA THR A 241 -29.72 -18.53 -21.69
C THR A 241 -30.02 -17.07 -22.08
N GLY A 242 -29.23 -16.48 -22.98
CA GLY A 242 -29.40 -15.13 -23.51
C GLY A 242 -28.71 -14.02 -22.72
N THR A 243 -28.13 -14.33 -21.56
CA THR A 243 -27.45 -13.34 -20.70
C THR A 243 -26.14 -13.90 -20.17
N VAL A 244 -25.05 -13.13 -20.25
CA VAL A 244 -23.75 -13.48 -19.64
C VAL A 244 -23.43 -12.46 -18.56
N SER A 245 -22.94 -12.94 -17.42
CA SER A 245 -22.66 -12.06 -16.27
C SER A 245 -21.18 -11.80 -16.13
N PHE A 246 -20.81 -10.53 -16.04
CA PHE A 246 -19.42 -10.08 -15.90
C PHE A 246 -19.19 -9.32 -14.60
N ASN A 247 -17.92 -9.28 -14.21
CA ASN A 247 -17.39 -8.46 -13.13
C ASN A 247 -16.27 -7.58 -13.69
N LEU A 248 -16.27 -6.29 -13.33
CA LEU A 248 -15.19 -5.36 -13.61
C LEU A 248 -14.41 -5.10 -12.32
N TRP A 249 -13.12 -5.43 -12.33
CA TRP A 249 -12.17 -5.05 -11.29
C TRP A 249 -11.27 -3.94 -11.80
N MET A 250 -10.91 -2.99 -10.94
CA MET A 250 -9.94 -1.95 -11.27
C MET A 250 -8.91 -1.79 -10.15
N ALA A 251 -7.63 -1.75 -10.53
CA ALA A 251 -6.54 -1.33 -9.66
C ALA A 251 -6.24 0.14 -9.94
N VAL A 252 -6.38 0.99 -8.92
CA VAL A 252 -6.37 2.44 -9.07
C VAL A 252 -5.33 3.06 -8.15
N SER A 253 -4.38 3.80 -8.71
CA SER A 253 -3.46 4.65 -7.95
C SER A 253 -4.00 6.07 -7.87
N VAL A 254 -4.31 6.52 -6.64
CA VAL A 254 -4.86 7.85 -6.35
C VAL A 254 -3.92 8.68 -5.48
N THR A 255 -3.80 9.96 -5.81
CA THR A 255 -3.09 10.97 -5.01
C THR A 255 -4.03 12.13 -4.69
N PHE A 256 -4.17 12.48 -3.42
CA PHE A 256 -4.98 13.62 -3.00
C PHE A 256 -4.11 14.85 -2.84
N LYS A 257 -4.48 15.97 -3.47
CA LYS A 257 -3.71 17.23 -3.41
C LYS A 257 -4.59 18.40 -3.01
N THR A 258 -3.96 19.39 -2.38
CA THR A 258 -4.47 20.75 -2.12
C THR A 258 -3.33 21.74 -2.34
N ASP A 259 -3.63 23.03 -2.36
CA ASP A 259 -2.63 24.09 -2.49
C ASP A 259 -1.52 23.93 -1.42
N GLY A 260 -0.30 23.65 -1.88
CA GLY A 260 0.88 23.50 -1.02
C GLY A 260 1.04 22.16 -0.28
N TRP A 261 0.12 21.20 -0.44
CA TRP A 261 0.24 19.89 0.21
C TRP A 261 -0.28 18.74 -0.69
N SER A 262 0.47 17.65 -0.74
CA SER A 262 0.08 16.42 -1.42
C SER A 262 0.12 15.27 -0.43
N ALA A 263 -0.95 14.48 -0.37
CA ALA A 263 -0.93 13.19 0.28
C ALA A 263 0.00 12.24 -0.47
N ARG A 264 0.45 11.18 0.22
CA ARG A 264 1.12 10.05 -0.42
C ARG A 264 0.15 9.30 -1.33
N GLU A 265 0.64 8.78 -2.44
CA GLU A 265 -0.13 7.91 -3.33
C GLU A 265 -0.68 6.69 -2.57
N ARG A 266 -1.92 6.32 -2.90
CA ARG A 266 -2.64 5.17 -2.34
C ARG A 266 -3.15 4.30 -3.47
N GLY A 267 -3.04 2.99 -3.30
CA GLY A 267 -3.72 2.02 -4.16
C GLY A 267 -5.14 1.79 -3.66
N LEU A 268 -6.10 1.72 -4.58
CA LEU A 268 -7.47 1.30 -4.34
C LEU A 268 -7.76 0.11 -5.25
N LYS A 269 -8.52 -0.87 -4.75
CA LYS A 269 -9.11 -1.92 -5.57
C LYS A 269 -10.61 -1.66 -5.67
N VAL A 270 -11.12 -1.48 -6.88
CA VAL A 270 -12.53 -1.21 -7.14
C VAL A 270 -13.16 -2.43 -7.79
N PHE A 271 -14.33 -2.85 -7.30
CA PHE A 271 -15.08 -3.98 -7.80
C PHE A 271 -16.50 -3.57 -8.18
N CYS A 272 -16.82 -3.72 -9.46
CA CYS A 272 -18.15 -3.51 -10.02
C CYS A 272 -18.69 -4.86 -10.50
N GLY A 273 -19.46 -5.53 -9.64
CA GLY A 273 -19.98 -6.87 -9.94
C GLY A 273 -21.39 -6.87 -10.54
N LYS A 274 -21.86 -8.06 -10.96
CA LYS A 274 -23.24 -8.31 -11.42
C LYS A 274 -23.62 -7.54 -12.70
N LEU A 275 -22.67 -7.34 -13.60
CA LEU A 275 -22.91 -6.72 -14.91
C LEU A 275 -23.54 -7.76 -15.84
N LYS A 276 -24.87 -7.88 -15.78
CA LYS A 276 -25.65 -8.82 -16.59
C LYS A 276 -25.88 -8.26 -17.98
N VAL A 277 -25.15 -8.78 -18.96
CA VAL A 277 -25.23 -8.35 -20.36
C VAL A 277 -26.23 -9.24 -21.08
N ALA A 278 -27.33 -8.65 -21.52
CA ALA A 278 -28.28 -9.30 -22.40
C ALA A 278 -27.82 -9.12 -23.84
N PHE A 279 -27.78 -10.20 -24.60
CA PHE A 279 -27.32 -10.18 -25.99
C PHE A 279 -28.49 -10.19 -26.98
N GLU A 280 -28.30 -9.51 -28.10
CA GLU A 280 -29.32 -9.38 -29.14
C GLU A 280 -29.28 -10.61 -30.06
N GLY A 281 -30.09 -11.62 -29.72
CA GLY A 281 -30.25 -12.84 -30.53
C GLY A 281 -28.92 -13.59 -30.71
N GLY A 282 -28.58 -13.94 -31.95
CA GLY A 282 -27.30 -14.56 -32.32
C GLY A 282 -26.15 -13.57 -32.58
N SER A 283 -26.36 -12.26 -32.40
CA SER A 283 -25.29 -11.28 -32.60
C SER A 283 -24.25 -11.36 -31.48
N GLY A 284 -23.03 -10.91 -31.75
CA GLY A 284 -21.98 -10.75 -30.74
C GLY A 284 -22.14 -9.52 -29.86
N ASN A 285 -23.29 -8.83 -29.93
CA ASN A 285 -23.52 -7.54 -29.27
C ASN A 285 -24.51 -7.69 -28.11
N GLY A 286 -24.20 -7.04 -27.01
CA GLY A 286 -25.05 -7.00 -25.83
C GLY A 286 -24.75 -5.78 -24.97
N ALA A 287 -25.71 -5.43 -24.13
CA ALA A 287 -25.56 -4.31 -23.19
C ALA A 287 -26.21 -4.62 -21.84
N VAL A 288 -25.78 -3.90 -20.82
CA VAL A 288 -26.45 -3.88 -19.52
C VAL A 288 -27.47 -2.77 -19.52
N LEU A 289 -28.73 -3.12 -19.29
CA LEU A 289 -29.79 -2.14 -19.02
C LEU A 289 -29.65 -1.67 -17.58
N LEU A 290 -28.92 -0.57 -17.36
CA LEU A 290 -28.79 0.07 -16.06
C LEU A 290 -29.82 1.20 -15.93
N PRO A 291 -30.91 1.03 -15.15
CA PRO A 291 -31.86 2.12 -14.92
C PRO A 291 -31.28 3.25 -14.07
N LYS A 292 -30.20 2.96 -13.32
CA LYS A 292 -29.42 3.90 -12.52
C LYS A 292 -27.94 3.46 -12.52
N PRO A 293 -26.99 4.40 -12.32
CA PRO A 293 -25.59 4.04 -12.16
C PRO A 293 -25.41 2.99 -11.06
N LEU A 294 -24.67 1.92 -11.35
CA LEU A 294 -24.44 0.81 -10.43
C LEU A 294 -23.23 1.12 -9.54
N PRO A 295 -23.39 1.25 -8.21
CA PRO A 295 -22.27 1.55 -7.33
C PRO A 295 -21.27 0.39 -7.26
N CYS A 296 -19.99 0.73 -7.23
CA CYS A 296 -18.90 -0.22 -7.08
C CYS A 296 -18.39 -0.25 -5.63
N LEU A 297 -17.86 -1.40 -5.21
CA LEU A 297 -17.19 -1.56 -3.92
C LEU A 297 -15.73 -1.11 -4.04
N VAL A 298 -15.24 -0.36 -3.06
CA VAL A 298 -13.86 0.14 -3.04
C VAL A 298 -13.14 -0.38 -1.80
N TYR A 299 -11.99 -1.00 -2.01
CA TYR A 299 -11.10 -1.54 -0.99
C TYR A 299 -9.78 -0.76 -0.99
N VAL A 300 -9.17 -0.61 0.20
CA VAL A 300 -7.91 0.12 0.45
C VAL A 300 -6.86 -0.83 0.97
#